data_AF-A0A9N9ATC3-F1
#
_entry.id   AF-A0A9N9ATC3-F1
#
_cell.length_a   1.000
_cell.length_b   1.000
_cell.length_c   1.000
_cell.angle_alpha   90.00
_cell.angle_beta   90.00
_cell.angle_gamma   90.00
#
_symmetry.space_group_name_H-M   'P 1'
#
loop_
_entity.id
_entity.type
_entity.pdbx_description
1 polymer ?
#
loop_
_entity_poly.entity_id
_entity_poly.type
_entity_poly.pdbx_seq_one_letter_code
_entity_poly.pdbx_strand_id
1 'polypeptide(L)'
;MKKASSVKMKDRDEKERELQQFYFRVKRHKSTLFVTANGSDKVSQLKKEIIKQLSIDVKIKLYRADNSNPPNFTSLESQNGEDTTIAKLGLIDEQILYLVFWDDKN
;
A
#
# COMPACT_ATOMS: atom_id res chain seq x y z
N MET A 1 11.66 -0.45 -37.49
CA MET A 1 11.86 0.70 -36.58
C MET A 1 10.51 1.13 -36.00
N LYS A 2 10.35 1.11 -34.66
CA LYS A 2 9.38 1.88 -33.82
C LYS A 2 9.31 1.24 -32.42
N LYS A 3 10.24 1.58 -31.52
CA LYS A 3 10.20 1.23 -30.07
C LYS A 3 10.39 2.44 -29.13
N ALA A 4 10.69 3.63 -29.66
CA ALA A 4 11.10 4.77 -28.84
C ALA A 4 9.94 5.51 -28.15
N SER A 5 8.72 5.47 -28.69
CA SER A 5 7.59 6.24 -28.13
C SER A 5 6.95 5.59 -26.89
N SER A 6 7.01 4.27 -26.76
CA SER A 6 6.35 3.54 -25.66
C SER A 6 7.14 3.59 -24.34
N VAL A 7 8.46 3.75 -24.40
CA VAL A 7 9.32 3.85 -23.21
C VAL A 7 9.12 5.20 -22.51
N LYS A 8 9.09 6.31 -23.26
CA LYS A 8 8.90 7.67 -22.72
C LYS A 8 7.56 7.88 -22.00
N MET A 9 6.52 7.12 -22.34
CA MET A 9 5.20 7.23 -21.68
C MET A 9 5.21 6.57 -20.30
N LYS A 10 5.80 5.37 -20.17
CA LYS A 10 5.88 4.65 -18.89
C LYS A 10 6.63 5.43 -17.81
N ASP A 11 7.74 6.06 -18.18
CA ASP A 11 8.56 6.85 -17.24
C ASP A 11 7.85 8.12 -16.74
N ARG A 12 6.91 8.64 -17.53
CA ARG A 12 6.09 9.80 -17.15
C ARG A 12 4.98 9.39 -16.19
N ASP A 13 4.29 8.30 -16.49
CA ASP A 13 3.21 7.77 -15.66
C ASP A 13 3.72 7.34 -14.27
N GLU A 14 4.92 6.75 -14.19
CA GLU A 14 5.55 6.39 -12.92
C GLU A 14 5.88 7.63 -12.06
N LYS A 15 6.46 8.68 -12.68
CA LYS A 15 6.72 9.95 -11.98
C LYS A 15 5.47 10.66 -11.51
N GLU A 16 4.41 10.64 -12.31
CA GLU A 16 3.12 11.24 -11.93
C GLU A 16 2.51 10.48 -10.73
N ARG A 17 2.64 9.15 -10.69
CA ARG A 17 2.21 8.35 -9.54
C ARG A 17 3.05 8.57 -8.29
N GLU A 18 4.35 8.80 -8.39
CA GLU A 18 5.20 9.11 -7.23
C GLU A 18 4.78 10.43 -6.54
N LEU A 19 4.27 11.39 -7.31
CA LEU A 19 3.77 12.67 -6.81
C LEU A 19 2.29 12.63 -6.39
N GLN A 20 1.57 11.55 -6.70
CA GLN A 20 0.17 11.39 -6.38
C GLN A 20 -0.03 11.14 -4.88
N GLN A 21 -1.03 11.79 -4.30
CA GLN A 21 -1.53 11.47 -2.96
C GLN A 21 -2.60 10.37 -3.07
N PHE A 22 -2.51 9.37 -2.20
CA PHE A 22 -3.44 8.26 -2.06
C PHE A 22 -4.17 8.35 -0.73
N TYR A 23 -5.48 8.10 -0.76
CA TYR A 23 -6.34 8.00 0.41
C TYR A 23 -6.71 6.54 0.63
N PHE A 24 -6.35 5.96 1.77
CA PHE A 24 -6.59 4.56 2.08
C PHE A 24 -7.64 4.37 3.16
N ARG A 25 -8.45 3.32 3.01
CA ARG A 25 -9.38 2.82 4.03
C ARG A 25 -8.78 1.58 4.68
N VAL A 26 -8.15 1.75 5.83
CA VAL A 26 -7.52 0.67 6.57
C VAL A 26 -8.56 0.00 7.48
N LYS A 27 -9.07 -1.16 7.05
CA LYS A 27 -10.03 -1.96 7.81
C LYS A 27 -9.33 -2.84 8.84
N ARG A 28 -9.85 -2.80 10.06
CA ARG A 28 -9.47 -3.68 11.18
C ARG A 28 -10.74 -4.14 11.87
N HIS A 29 -11.07 -5.43 11.82
CA HIS A 29 -12.27 -6.02 12.44
C HIS A 29 -13.52 -5.13 12.35
N LYS A 30 -13.83 -4.35 13.40
CA LYS A 30 -15.01 -3.48 13.54
C LYS A 30 -14.74 -1.98 13.33
N SER A 31 -13.53 -1.59 12.96
CA SER A 31 -13.13 -0.19 12.75
C SER A 31 -12.50 0.02 11.38
N THR A 32 -12.64 1.24 10.86
CA THR A 32 -11.93 1.69 9.65
C THR A 32 -11.14 2.94 10.01
N LEU A 33 -9.85 2.96 9.66
CA LEU A 33 -9.01 4.15 9.72
C LEU A 33 -8.83 4.72 8.33
N PHE A 34 -8.76 6.05 8.25
CA PHE A 34 -8.50 6.77 7.01
C PHE A 34 -7.08 7.30 7.07
N VAL A 35 -6.24 6.87 6.13
CA VAL A 35 -4.81 7.21 6.14
C VAL A 35 -4.41 7.71 4.76
N THR A 36 -3.65 8.79 4.73
CA THR A 36 -3.10 9.35 3.50
C THR A 36 -1.64 8.94 3.34
N ALA A 37 -1.20 8.69 2.11
CA ALA A 37 0.22 8.53 1.78
C ALA A 37 0.51 9.12 0.40
N ASN A 38 1.73 9.58 0.19
CA ASN A 38 2.22 9.95 -1.14
C ASN A 38 2.73 8.71 -1.86
N GLY A 39 2.69 8.72 -3.19
CA GLY A 39 3.19 7.61 -4.01
C GLY A 39 4.66 7.30 -3.77
N SER A 40 5.47 8.31 -3.42
CA SER A 40 6.87 8.19 -3.06
C SER A 40 7.11 7.66 -1.64
N ASP A 41 6.10 7.64 -0.77
CA ASP A 41 6.24 7.11 0.58
C ASP A 41 6.47 5.60 0.55
N LYS A 42 7.27 5.11 1.49
CA LYS A 42 7.51 3.69 1.69
C LYS A 42 6.36 3.03 2.46
N VAL A 43 6.15 1.74 2.23
CA VAL A 43 5.21 0.92 3.03
C VAL A 43 5.53 1.00 4.52
N SER A 44 6.81 0.97 4.90
CA SER A 44 7.23 1.14 6.30
C SER A 44 6.78 2.47 6.91
N GLN A 45 6.73 3.57 6.14
CA GLN A 45 6.23 4.87 6.62
C GLN A 45 4.71 4.84 6.82
N LEU A 46 3.96 4.28 5.87
CA LEU A 46 2.52 4.07 6.00
C LEU A 46 2.19 3.25 7.26
N LYS A 47 2.95 2.17 7.51
CA LYS A 47 2.78 1.34 8.72
C LYS A 47 3.04 2.12 10.00
N LYS A 48 4.11 2.93 10.04
CA LYS A 48 4.42 3.79 11.20
C LYS A 48 3.31 4.78 11.48
N GLU A 49 2.72 5.39 10.45
CA GLU A 49 1.61 6.33 10.63
C GLU A 49 0.36 5.63 11.19
N ILE A 50 0.03 4.44 10.68
CA ILE A 50 -1.09 3.64 11.21
C ILE A 50 -0.85 3.25 12.68
N ILE A 51 0.36 2.80 13.02
CA ILE A 51 0.75 2.44 14.40
C ILE A 51 0.60 3.65 15.32
N LYS A 52 1.07 4.83 14.88
CA LYS A 52 0.95 6.10 15.61
C LYS A 52 -0.51 6.50 15.84
N GLN A 53 -1.35 6.47 14.80
CA GLN A 53 -2.78 6.79 14.92
C GLN A 53 -3.54 5.83 15.83
N LEU A 54 -3.15 4.55 15.83
CA LEU A 54 -3.73 3.54 16.69
C LEU A 54 -3.18 3.57 18.13
N SER A 55 -2.09 4.31 18.39
CA SER A 55 -1.40 4.32 19.68
C SER A 55 -1.06 2.91 20.19
N ILE A 56 -0.56 2.06 19.28
CA ILE A 56 -0.16 0.67 19.57
C ILE A 56 1.35 0.52 19.43
N ASP A 57 1.92 -0.48 20.10
CA ASP A 57 3.33 -0.87 19.96
C ASP A 57 3.42 -2.34 19.54
N VAL A 58 2.75 -2.67 18.44
CA VAL A 58 2.77 -4.03 17.86
C VAL A 58 3.11 -3.96 16.38
N LYS A 59 3.76 -5.01 15.88
CA LYS A 59 4.00 -5.14 14.43
C LYS A 59 2.66 -5.36 13.74
N ILE A 60 2.54 -4.78 12.55
CA ILE A 60 1.34 -4.92 11.71
C ILE A 60 1.73 -5.45 10.35
N LYS A 61 0.78 -6.07 9.67
CA LYS A 61 0.83 -6.41 8.24
C LYS A 61 -0.35 -5.79 7.53
N LEU A 62 -0.13 -5.34 6.30
CA LEU A 62 -1.17 -4.77 5.46
C LEU A 62 -1.43 -5.66 4.26
N TYR A 63 -2.71 -5.91 3.98
CA TYR A 63 -3.14 -6.74 2.86
C TYR A 63 -4.08 -5.96 1.95
N ARG A 64 -3.94 -6.16 0.64
CA ARG A 64 -5.01 -5.84 -0.31
C ARG A 64 -5.81 -7.09 -0.62
N ALA A 65 -7.11 -6.93 -0.84
CA ALA A 65 -7.97 -7.97 -1.39
C ALA A 65 -8.19 -7.70 -2.88
N ASP A 66 -8.24 -8.75 -3.69
CA ASP A 66 -8.76 -8.67 -5.06
C ASP A 66 -10.30 -8.71 -5.07
N ASN A 67 -10.89 -8.67 -6.27
CA ASN A 67 -12.34 -8.72 -6.48
C ASN A 67 -12.89 -10.15 -6.65
N SER A 68 -12.10 -11.18 -6.35
CA SER A 68 -12.55 -12.57 -6.48
C SER A 68 -13.48 -12.99 -5.32
N ASN A 69 -14.17 -14.11 -5.48
CA ASN A 69 -15.07 -14.66 -4.45
C ASN A 69 -14.80 -16.16 -4.24
N PRO A 70 -14.13 -16.57 -3.13
CA PRO A 70 -13.65 -15.71 -2.04
C PRO A 70 -12.46 -14.84 -2.45
N PRO A 71 -12.26 -13.66 -1.82
CA PRO A 71 -11.17 -12.75 -2.17
C PRO A 71 -9.80 -13.32 -1.79
N ASN A 72 -8.81 -13.09 -2.66
CA ASN A 72 -7.41 -13.39 -2.34
C ASN A 72 -6.74 -12.19 -1.67
N PHE A 73 -6.06 -12.44 -0.56
CA PHE A 73 -5.36 -11.42 0.21
C PHE A 73 -3.86 -11.46 -0.11
N THR A 74 -3.32 -10.35 -0.59
CA THR A 74 -1.88 -10.20 -0.86
C THR A 74 -1.28 -9.20 0.11
N SER A 75 -0.24 -9.61 0.83
CA SER A 75 0.53 -8.72 1.72
C SER A 75 1.29 -7.69 0.89
N LEU A 76 1.24 -6.41 1.30
CA LEU A 76 1.96 -5.34 0.62
C LEU A 76 3.48 -5.51 0.71
N GLU A 77 3.96 -6.15 1.79
CA GLU A 77 5.37 -6.40 2.04
C GLU A 77 5.92 -7.57 1.21
N SER A 78 5.08 -8.56 0.89
CA SER A 78 5.50 -9.81 0.26
C SER A 78 6.03 -9.67 -1.17
N GLN A 79 5.63 -8.63 -1.90
CA GLN A 79 5.99 -8.51 -3.32
C GLN A 79 7.34 -7.81 -3.55
N ASN A 80 7.79 -6.94 -2.66
CA ASN A 80 8.97 -6.10 -2.91
C ASN A 80 9.71 -5.62 -1.62
N GLY A 81 9.28 -6.05 -0.42
CA GLY A 81 9.86 -5.62 0.86
C GLY A 81 9.28 -4.28 1.38
N GLU A 82 9.54 -3.97 2.66
CA GLU A 82 8.98 -2.78 3.33
C GLU A 82 9.52 -1.43 2.81
N ASP A 83 10.61 -1.47 2.03
CA ASP A 83 11.22 -0.31 1.38
C ASP A 83 10.57 0.09 0.06
N THR A 84 9.56 -0.67 -0.38
CA THR A 84 8.80 -0.39 -1.60
C THR A 84 7.96 0.87 -1.43
N THR A 85 7.90 1.67 -2.49
CA THR A 85 7.04 2.86 -2.51
C THR A 85 5.59 2.50 -2.83
N ILE A 86 4.65 3.30 -2.34
CA ILE A 86 3.21 3.09 -2.58
C ILE A 86 2.87 3.05 -4.07
N ALA A 87 3.49 3.92 -4.87
CA ALA A 87 3.27 3.98 -6.32
C ALA A 87 3.58 2.65 -7.04
N LYS A 88 4.62 1.93 -6.58
CA LYS A 88 5.09 0.66 -7.18
C LYS A 88 4.23 -0.54 -6.82
N LEU A 89 3.38 -0.43 -5.80
CA LEU A 89 2.49 -1.53 -5.40
C LEU A 89 1.25 -1.67 -6.30
N GLY A 90 1.03 -0.74 -7.24
CA GLY A 90 -0.17 -0.77 -8.09
C GLY A 90 -1.45 -0.57 -7.28
N LEU A 91 -1.38 0.11 -6.13
CA LEU A 91 -2.55 0.50 -5.37
C LEU A 91 -3.31 1.61 -6.12
N ILE A 92 -4.61 1.67 -5.90
CA ILE A 92 -5.49 2.71 -6.41
C ILE A 92 -5.91 3.64 -5.26
N ASP A 93 -6.42 4.82 -5.62
CA ASP A 93 -7.01 5.72 -4.64
C ASP A 93 -8.27 5.10 -4.00
N GLU A 94 -8.55 5.49 -2.76
CA GLU A 94 -9.61 4.93 -1.90
C GLU A 94 -9.53 3.41 -1.65
N GLN A 95 -8.42 2.75 -2.01
CA GLN A 95 -8.23 1.32 -1.84
C GLN A 95 -8.44 0.91 -0.37
N ILE A 96 -9.16 -0.21 -0.19
CA ILE A 96 -9.31 -0.85 1.11
C ILE A 96 -8.07 -1.70 1.38
N LEU A 97 -7.43 -1.44 2.52
CA LEU A 97 -6.34 -2.23 3.06
C LEU A 97 -6.81 -2.94 4.34
N TYR A 98 -6.46 -4.21 4.50
CA TYR A 98 -6.79 -4.99 5.68
C TYR A 98 -5.58 -5.03 6.60
N LEU A 99 -5.78 -4.61 7.84
CA LEU A 99 -4.76 -4.59 8.86
C LEU A 99 -4.85 -5.83 9.73
N VAL A 100 -3.69 -6.48 9.93
CA VAL A 100 -3.52 -7.62 10.82
C VAL A 100 -2.37 -7.34 11.78
N PHE A 101 -2.54 -7.66 13.06
CA PHE A 101 -1.45 -7.62 14.02
C PHE A 101 -0.60 -8.87 13.87
N TRP A 102 0.72 -8.69 13.93
CA TRP A 102 1.69 -9.74 13.79
C TRP A 102 2.60 -9.75 15.01
N ASP A 103 2.90 -10.93 15.54
CA ASP A 103 3.92 -11.15 16.54
C ASP A 103 4.86 -12.23 15.99
N ASP A 104 6.17 -12.03 16.10
CA ASP A 104 7.16 -13.03 15.66
C ASP A 104 7.23 -14.23 16.61
N LYS A 105 6.43 -14.21 17.69
CA LYS A 105 6.32 -15.29 18.68
C LYS A 105 5.31 -16.40 18.34
N ASN A 106 4.77 -16.44 17.11
CA ASN A 106 3.99 -17.58 16.61
C ASN A 106 4.40 -17.98 15.19
#